data_AF-A0A2E5M6S5-F1
#
_entry.id   AF-A0A2E5M6S5-F1
#
_cell.length_a   1.000
_cell.length_b   1.000
_cell.length_c   1.000
_cell.angle_alpha   90.00
_cell.angle_beta   90.00
_cell.angle_gamma   90.00
#
_symmetry.space_group_name_H-M   'P 1'
#
loop_
_entity.id
_entity.type
_entity.pdbx_description
1 polymer ?
#
loop_
_entity_poly.entity_id
_entity_poly.type
_entity_poly.pdbx_seq_one_letter_code
_entity_poly.pdbx_strand_id
1 'polypeptide(L)'
;MAQVDHAVDAGVQAVDGRSRRKLKSFFIKPKYHLPYAGYLVLGGLIGFGLTAYLVVAKLVEIDAILDSAPMMGALTQARINAIFADITMMFMLGFAGYIVYATVVTMLVSHRVSGPMIAIVNFIDQMIKSNYAYRRPLRKNDELIAIHSRLEILADTLEERENGR
;
A
#
# COMPACT_ATOMS: atom_id res chain seq x y z
N MET A 1 21.50 -45.62 41.92
CA MET A 1 20.42 -45.52 40.92
C MET A 1 19.25 -44.84 41.59
N ALA A 2 19.11 -43.53 41.38
CA ALA A 2 18.02 -42.73 41.96
C ALA A 2 17.07 -42.34 40.83
N GLN A 3 15.81 -42.73 40.98
CA GLN A 3 14.73 -42.49 40.05
C GLN A 3 14.17 -41.09 40.35
N VAL A 4 14.34 -40.15 39.42
CA VAL A 4 13.81 -38.79 39.53
C VAL A 4 12.54 -38.72 38.69
N ASP A 5 11.39 -38.79 39.37
CA ASP A 5 10.08 -38.55 38.78
C ASP A 5 9.91 -37.06 38.50
N HIS A 6 10.03 -36.67 37.23
CA HIS A 6 9.61 -35.36 36.74
C HIS A 6 8.13 -35.42 36.33
N ALA A 7 7.25 -35.15 37.29
CA ALA A 7 5.87 -34.78 37.01
C ALA A 7 5.87 -33.41 36.32
N VAL A 8 5.67 -33.41 35.01
CA VAL A 8 5.48 -32.20 34.20
C VAL A 8 4.06 -31.70 34.44
N ASP A 9 3.94 -30.70 35.30
CA ASP A 9 2.69 -30.04 35.62
C ASP A 9 2.31 -29.10 34.44
N ALA A 10 1.51 -29.63 33.52
CA ALA A 10 1.04 -28.93 32.33
C ALA A 10 -0.12 -27.98 32.70
N GLY A 11 0.23 -26.89 33.40
CA GLY A 11 -0.67 -25.75 33.63
C GLY A 11 -0.91 -24.96 32.34
N VAL A 12 -1.86 -25.41 31.52
CA VAL A 12 -2.38 -24.66 30.37
C VAL A 12 -3.13 -23.43 30.89
N GLN A 13 -2.46 -22.28 30.93
CA GLN A 13 -3.11 -21.00 31.17
C GLN A 13 -4.02 -20.67 29.97
N ALA A 14 -5.32 -20.59 30.24
CA ALA A 14 -6.32 -20.17 29.27
C ALA A 14 -6.02 -18.74 28.79
N VAL A 15 -5.63 -18.62 27.52
CA VAL A 15 -5.47 -17.33 26.85
C VAL A 15 -6.86 -16.76 26.57
N ASP A 16 -7.30 -15.84 27.42
CA ASP A 16 -8.59 -15.16 27.30
C ASP A 16 -8.55 -14.17 26.11
N GLY A 17 -8.85 -14.69 24.92
CA GLY A 17 -8.53 -14.10 23.62
C GLY A 17 -9.59 -13.17 23.04
N ARG A 18 -10.06 -12.15 23.76
CA ARG A 18 -10.88 -11.06 23.16
C ARG A 18 -10.41 -9.67 23.56
N SER A 19 -9.15 -9.37 23.24
CA SER A 19 -8.69 -7.98 23.18
C SER A 19 -9.39 -7.27 22.02
N ARG A 20 -10.43 -6.47 22.33
CA ARG A 20 -10.95 -5.43 21.43
C ARG A 20 -9.85 -4.39 21.22
N ARG A 21 -8.87 -4.69 20.37
CA ARG A 21 -7.85 -3.73 19.93
C ARG A 21 -8.57 -2.58 19.25
N LYS A 22 -8.68 -1.45 19.96
CA LYS A 22 -9.34 -0.23 19.50
C LYS A 22 -8.76 0.15 18.14
N LEU A 23 -9.59 0.23 17.10
CA LEU A 23 -9.22 0.63 15.73
C LEU A 23 -8.44 1.96 15.67
N LYS A 24 -8.52 2.79 16.72
CA LYS A 24 -7.72 4.00 16.91
C LYS A 24 -6.20 3.74 16.98
N SER A 25 -5.78 2.51 17.29
CA SER A 25 -4.37 2.09 17.29
C SER A 25 -3.82 1.72 15.91
N PHE A 26 -4.67 1.68 14.87
CA PHE A 26 -4.21 1.35 13.51
C PHE A 26 -3.53 2.55 12.83
N PHE A 27 -3.72 3.77 13.35
CA PHE A 27 -3.14 5.01 12.82
C PHE A 27 -1.98 5.54 13.68
N ILE A 28 -1.08 4.69 14.15
CA ILE A 28 -0.03 5.13 15.10
C ILE A 28 0.98 6.11 14.48
N LYS A 29 1.16 6.20 13.15
CA LYS A 29 1.86 7.34 12.50
C LYS A 29 1.31 7.62 11.08
N PRO A 30 0.22 8.41 10.93
CA PRO A 30 -0.44 8.64 9.64
C PRO A 30 0.47 9.33 8.60
N LYS A 31 1.53 10.03 9.05
CA LYS A 31 2.41 10.84 8.18
C LYS A 31 3.14 10.03 7.10
N TYR A 32 3.42 8.74 7.32
CA TYR A 32 4.25 7.96 6.40
C TYR A 32 3.44 7.15 5.36
N HIS A 33 2.16 6.88 5.64
CA HIS A 33 1.30 6.06 4.76
C HIS A 33 0.34 6.92 3.92
N LEU A 34 0.01 8.13 4.40
CA LEU A 34 -0.92 9.03 3.71
C LEU A 34 -0.50 9.46 2.29
N PRO A 35 0.77 9.83 2.00
CA PRO A 35 1.09 10.37 0.69
C PRO A 35 0.93 9.31 -0.41
N TYR A 36 1.34 8.07 -0.14
CA TYR A 36 1.27 6.97 -1.10
C TYR A 36 -0.15 6.47 -1.35
N ALA A 37 -0.93 6.32 -0.28
CA ALA A 37 -2.36 6.04 -0.40
C ALA A 37 -3.07 7.18 -1.15
N GLY A 38 -2.67 8.43 -0.91
CA GLY A 38 -3.15 9.61 -1.61
C GLY A 38 -2.97 9.53 -3.12
N TYR A 39 -1.80 9.12 -3.61
CA TYR A 39 -1.57 8.96 -5.05
C TYR A 39 -2.49 7.91 -5.68
N LEU A 40 -2.69 6.76 -5.02
CA LEU A 40 -3.58 5.71 -5.52
C LEU A 40 -5.04 6.18 -5.54
N VAL A 41 -5.51 6.80 -4.45
CA VAL A 41 -6.88 7.33 -4.34
C VAL A 41 -7.11 8.45 -5.35
N LEU A 42 -6.19 9.41 -5.46
CA LEU A 42 -6.32 10.53 -6.39
C LEU A 42 -6.32 10.05 -7.84
N GLY A 43 -5.40 9.15 -8.20
CA GLY A 43 -5.37 8.57 -9.54
C GLY A 43 -6.61 7.74 -9.85
N GLY A 44 -7.12 6.99 -8.88
CA GLY A 44 -8.39 6.26 -8.98
C GLY A 44 -9.58 7.19 -9.18
N LEU A 45 -9.67 8.29 -8.44
CA LEU A 45 -10.72 9.30 -8.59
C LEU A 45 -10.68 9.97 -9.96
N ILE A 46 -9.49 10.33 -10.45
CA ILE A 46 -9.32 10.93 -11.79
C ILE A 46 -9.74 9.93 -12.87
N GLY A 47 -9.24 8.69 -12.80
CA GLY A 47 -9.58 7.65 -13.79
C GLY A 47 -11.06 7.30 -13.78
N PHE A 48 -11.66 7.18 -12.60
CA PHE A 48 -13.09 6.96 -12.44
C PHE A 48 -13.91 8.13 -12.98
N GLY A 49 -13.55 9.37 -12.61
CA GLY A 49 -14.24 10.57 -13.06
C GLY A 49 -14.20 10.73 -14.58
N LEU A 50 -13.05 10.46 -15.20
CA LEU A 50 -12.91 10.49 -16.66
C LEU A 50 -13.79 9.42 -17.33
N THR A 51 -13.77 8.19 -16.82
CA THR A 51 -14.60 7.10 -17.36
C THR A 51 -16.08 7.42 -17.21
N ALA A 52 -16.50 7.89 -16.02
CA ALA A 52 -17.87 8.28 -15.76
C ALA A 52 -18.35 9.41 -16.69
N TYR A 53 -17.49 10.42 -16.92
CA TYR A 53 -17.79 11.51 -17.86
C TYR A 53 -18.04 10.98 -19.28
N LEU A 54 -17.18 10.10 -19.80
CA LEU A 54 -17.34 9.51 -21.12
C LEU A 54 -18.63 8.68 -21.26
N VAL A 55 -18.98 7.95 -20.20
CA VAL A 55 -20.22 7.15 -20.15
C VAL A 55 -21.44 8.07 -20.18
N VAL A 56 -21.46 9.14 -19.38
CA VAL A 56 -22.55 10.12 -19.39
C VAL A 56 -22.70 10.75 -20.78
N ALA A 57 -21.60 11.10 -21.44
CA ALA A 57 -21.65 11.63 -22.80
C ALA A 57 -22.32 10.66 -23.79
N LYS A 58 -22.11 9.34 -23.62
CA LYS A 58 -22.76 8.30 -24.43
C LYS A 58 -24.22 8.04 -24.06
N LEU A 59 -24.59 8.20 -22.79
CA LEU A 59 -25.99 8.12 -22.37
C LEU A 59 -26.82 9.26 -22.95
N VAL A 60 -26.28 10.48 -23.01
CA VAL A 60 -26.94 11.62 -23.68
C VAL A 60 -27.17 11.35 -25.17
N GLU A 61 -26.26 10.62 -25.83
CA GLU A 61 -26.45 10.20 -27.23
C GLU A 61 -27.63 9.22 -27.37
N ILE A 62 -27.81 8.30 -26.39
CA ILE A 62 -28.95 7.38 -26.36
C ILE A 62 -30.26 8.15 -26.18
N ASP A 63 -30.31 9.10 -25.23
CA ASP A 63 -31.51 9.91 -24.98
C ASP A 63 -31.93 10.68 -26.25
N ALA A 64 -30.97 11.30 -26.94
CA ALA A 64 -31.24 12.01 -28.20
C ALA A 64 -31.79 11.09 -29.30
N ILE A 65 -31.33 9.83 -29.37
CA ILE A 65 -31.85 8.84 -30.33
C ILE A 65 -33.29 8.46 -29.97
N LEU A 66 -33.56 8.21 -28.68
CA LEU A 66 -34.89 7.82 -28.19
C LEU A 66 -35.93 8.91 -28.43
N ASP A 67 -35.58 10.19 -28.19
CA ASP A 67 -36.47 11.33 -28.44
C ASP A 67 -36.82 11.50 -29.93
N SER A 68 -35.91 11.13 -30.82
CA SER A 68 -36.09 11.29 -32.28
C SER A 68 -36.90 10.15 -32.94
N ALA A 69 -37.10 9.02 -32.26
CA ALA A 69 -37.68 7.80 -32.85
C ALA A 69 -38.74 7.18 -31.92
N PRO A 70 -40.01 7.67 -31.97
CA PRO A 70 -41.08 7.21 -31.07
C PRO A 70 -41.49 5.75 -31.25
N MET A 71 -41.08 5.10 -32.34
CA MET A 71 -41.15 3.65 -32.50
C MET A 71 -39.74 3.08 -32.72
N MET A 72 -39.31 2.17 -31.84
CA MET A 72 -38.04 1.46 -31.98
C MET A 72 -38.10 0.48 -33.15
N GLY A 73 -37.64 0.93 -34.32
CA GLY A 73 -37.32 0.05 -35.43
C GLY A 73 -36.05 -0.76 -35.17
N ALA A 74 -35.84 -1.85 -35.92
CA ALA A 74 -34.68 -2.73 -35.79
C ALA A 74 -33.34 -1.96 -35.92
N LEU A 75 -33.31 -0.90 -36.74
CA LEU A 75 -32.14 -0.04 -36.92
C LEU A 75 -31.80 0.75 -35.64
N THR A 76 -32.80 1.31 -34.96
CA THR A 76 -32.63 2.05 -33.69
C THR A 76 -32.07 1.12 -32.61
N GLN A 77 -32.61 -0.11 -32.52
CA GLN A 77 -32.13 -1.10 -31.56
C GLN A 77 -30.68 -1.53 -31.84
N ALA A 78 -30.30 -1.73 -33.11
CA ALA A 78 -28.92 -2.03 -33.47
C ALA A 78 -27.95 -0.90 -33.07
N ARG A 79 -28.36 0.37 -33.24
CA ARG A 79 -27.56 1.53 -32.84
C ARG A 79 -27.39 1.64 -31.33
N ILE A 80 -28.45 1.42 -30.55
CA ILE A 80 -28.38 1.41 -29.09
C ILE A 80 -27.44 0.32 -28.59
N ASN A 81 -27.53 -0.89 -29.16
CA ASN A 81 -26.61 -1.99 -28.82
C ASN A 81 -25.14 -1.65 -29.10
N ALA A 82 -24.86 -0.96 -30.22
CA ALA A 82 -23.51 -0.49 -30.53
C ALA A 82 -23.00 0.52 -29.47
N ILE A 83 -23.84 1.45 -29.02
CA ILE A 83 -23.46 2.40 -27.96
C ILE A 83 -23.18 1.67 -26.63
N PHE A 84 -23.98 0.66 -26.27
CA PHE A 84 -23.70 -0.15 -25.09
C PHE A 84 -22.37 -0.93 -25.20
N ALA A 85 -22.06 -1.45 -26.38
CA ALA A 85 -20.77 -2.09 -26.64
C ALA A 85 -19.61 -1.10 -26.48
N ASP A 86 -19.76 0.12 -27.00
CA ASP A 86 -18.77 1.20 -26.85
C ASP A 86 -18.57 1.57 -25.37
N ILE A 87 -19.65 1.76 -24.62
CA ILE A 87 -19.60 2.02 -23.17
C ILE A 87 -18.85 0.91 -22.44
N THR A 88 -19.17 -0.35 -22.76
CA THR A 88 -18.51 -1.51 -22.16
C THR A 88 -17.02 -1.54 -22.47
N MET A 89 -16.64 -1.27 -23.73
CA MET A 89 -15.24 -1.19 -24.15
C MET A 89 -14.50 -0.06 -23.42
N MET A 90 -15.11 1.13 -23.29
CA MET A 90 -14.53 2.26 -22.55
C MET A 90 -14.29 1.91 -21.07
N PHE A 91 -15.23 1.23 -20.41
CA PHE A 91 -15.03 0.74 -19.04
C PHE A 91 -13.88 -0.25 -18.93
N MET A 92 -13.79 -1.21 -19.86
CA MET A 92 -12.72 -2.21 -19.87
C MET A 92 -11.34 -1.57 -20.07
N LEU A 93 -11.25 -0.60 -21.00
CA LEU A 93 -10.01 0.15 -21.23
C LEU A 93 -9.64 1.03 -20.03
N GLY A 94 -10.61 1.74 -19.45
CA GLY A 94 -10.41 2.56 -18.25
C GLY A 94 -9.92 1.72 -17.06
N PHE A 95 -10.54 0.54 -16.86
CA PHE A 95 -10.14 -0.39 -15.82
C PHE A 95 -8.73 -0.97 -16.04
N ALA A 96 -8.42 -1.40 -17.28
CA ALA A 96 -7.08 -1.86 -17.62
C ALA A 96 -6.03 -0.77 -17.41
N GLY A 97 -6.32 0.46 -17.83
CA GLY A 97 -5.46 1.62 -17.58
C GLY A 97 -5.23 1.89 -16.10
N TYR A 98 -6.29 1.78 -15.28
CA TYR A 98 -6.18 1.91 -13.82
C TYR A 98 -5.31 0.83 -13.19
N ILE A 99 -5.43 -0.43 -13.64
CA ILE A 99 -4.55 -1.52 -13.17
C ILE A 99 -3.10 -1.19 -13.45
N VAL A 100 -2.77 -0.79 -14.69
CA VAL A 100 -1.40 -0.43 -15.09
C VAL A 100 -0.88 0.72 -14.23
N TYR A 101 -1.67 1.77 -14.08
CA TYR A 101 -1.34 2.90 -13.20
C TYR A 101 -1.06 2.44 -11.76
N ALA A 102 -1.95 1.66 -11.16
CA ALA A 102 -1.83 1.19 -9.79
C ALA A 102 -0.59 0.31 -9.60
N THR A 103 -0.27 -0.55 -10.58
CA THR A 103 0.95 -1.37 -10.58
C THR A 103 2.19 -0.49 -10.61
N VAL A 104 2.26 0.49 -11.51
CA VAL A 104 3.41 1.40 -11.62
C VAL A 104 3.62 2.18 -10.32
N VAL A 105 2.55 2.76 -9.76
CA VAL A 105 2.63 3.49 -8.49
C VAL A 105 3.12 2.56 -7.38
N THR A 106 2.52 1.38 -7.24
CA THR A 106 2.90 0.40 -6.20
C THR A 106 4.37 -0.03 -6.33
N MET A 107 4.84 -0.27 -7.56
CA MET A 107 6.24 -0.60 -7.84
C MET A 107 7.20 0.53 -7.45
N LEU A 108 6.88 1.78 -7.82
CA LEU A 108 7.69 2.94 -7.47
C LEU A 108 7.78 3.12 -5.95
N VAL A 109 6.66 2.96 -5.24
CA VAL A 109 6.61 3.02 -3.77
C VAL A 109 7.44 1.91 -3.15
N SER A 110 7.30 0.68 -3.65
CA SER A 110 8.08 -0.48 -3.18
C SER A 110 9.58 -0.23 -3.29
N HIS A 111 10.06 0.27 -4.44
CA HIS A 111 11.48 0.59 -4.62
C HIS A 111 11.98 1.70 -3.70
N ARG A 112 11.16 2.74 -3.48
CA ARG A 112 11.52 3.86 -2.62
C ARG A 112 11.67 3.46 -1.15
N VAL A 113 10.95 2.43 -0.70
CA VAL A 113 11.01 1.91 0.67
C VAL A 113 12.04 0.79 0.83
N SER A 114 12.15 -0.12 -0.15
CA SER A 114 13.00 -1.32 -0.07
C SER A 114 14.49 -0.97 0.02
N GLY A 115 14.97 0.01 -0.75
CA GLY A 115 16.39 0.40 -0.74
C GLY A 115 16.89 0.85 0.63
N PRO A 116 16.25 1.86 1.26
CA PRO A 116 16.60 2.31 2.61
C PRO A 116 16.44 1.22 3.67
N MET A 117 15.44 0.34 3.52
CA MET A 117 15.24 -0.79 4.44
C MET A 117 16.43 -1.75 4.44
N ILE A 118 16.94 -2.11 3.26
CA ILE A 118 18.13 -2.97 3.13
C ILE A 118 19.36 -2.32 3.76
N ALA A 119 19.54 -1.01 3.60
CA ALA A 119 20.64 -0.28 4.23
C ALA A 119 20.54 -0.31 5.77
N ILE A 120 19.33 -0.11 6.32
CA ILE A 120 19.07 -0.20 7.76
C ILE A 120 19.32 -1.61 8.31
N VAL A 121 18.85 -2.65 7.63
CA VAL A 121 19.08 -4.05 8.06
C VAL A 121 20.57 -4.35 8.10
N ASN A 122 21.31 -3.99 7.04
CA ASN A 122 22.77 -4.17 7.03
C ASN A 122 23.47 -3.39 8.15
N PHE A 123 23.01 -2.17 8.46
CA PHE A 123 23.56 -1.38 9.56
C PHE A 123 23.32 -2.07 10.92
N ILE A 124 22.12 -2.60 11.14
CA ILE A 124 21.78 -3.38 12.33
C ILE A 124 22.65 -4.64 12.41
N ASP A 125 22.84 -5.37 11.31
CA ASP A 125 23.69 -6.56 11.27
C ASP A 125 25.15 -6.26 11.63
N GLN A 126 25.65 -5.06 11.30
CA GLN A 126 26.99 -4.62 11.70
C GLN A 126 27.05 -4.30 13.20
N MET A 127 26.04 -3.62 13.75
CA MET A 127 25.95 -3.39 15.20
C MET A 127 25.85 -4.68 16.00
N ILE A 128 25.14 -5.70 15.49
CA ILE A 128 25.04 -7.04 16.11
C ILE A 128 26.42 -7.71 16.19
N LYS A 129 27.31 -7.43 15.22
CA LYS A 129 28.69 -7.93 15.17
C LYS A 129 29.68 -7.06 15.96
N SER A 130 29.19 -6.15 16.82
CA SER A 130 29.98 -5.13 17.54
C SER A 130 30.78 -4.20 16.62
N ASN A 131 30.44 -4.09 15.32
CA ASN A 131 31.06 -3.14 14.41
C ASN A 131 30.33 -1.80 14.45
N TYR A 132 30.50 -1.06 15.55
CA TYR A 132 29.84 0.22 15.75
C TYR A 132 30.45 1.36 14.92
N ALA A 133 31.60 1.19 14.28
CA ALA A 133 32.20 2.19 13.40
C ALA A 133 31.56 2.22 12.00
N TYR A 134 30.81 1.18 11.62
CA TYR A 134 30.14 1.14 10.32
C TYR A 134 29.09 2.25 10.22
N ARG A 135 29.19 3.12 9.21
CA ARG A 135 28.20 4.16 8.90
C ARG A 135 27.88 4.10 7.40
N ARG A 136 26.60 3.92 7.06
CA ARG A 136 26.14 3.94 5.67
C ARG A 136 25.09 5.03 5.51
N PRO A 137 25.42 6.19 4.90
CA PRO A 137 24.46 7.28 4.80
C PRO A 137 23.25 6.87 3.94
N LEU A 138 22.06 7.17 4.42
CA LEU A 138 20.84 7.16 3.61
C LEU A 138 20.76 8.42 2.74
N ARG A 139 19.94 8.39 1.69
CA ARG A 139 19.70 9.57 0.85
C ARG A 139 18.87 10.57 1.65
N LYS A 140 19.09 11.87 1.41
CA LYS A 140 18.48 12.99 2.16
C LYS A 140 16.94 12.96 2.20
N ASN A 141 16.30 12.30 1.24
CA ASN A 141 14.84 12.25 1.09
C ASN A 141 14.26 10.84 1.27
N ASP A 142 15.03 9.92 1.87
CA ASP A 142 14.53 8.59 2.19
C ASP A 142 13.56 8.65 3.37
N GLU A 143 12.41 7.98 3.26
CA GLU A 143 11.35 7.99 4.27
C GLU A 143 11.82 7.45 5.64
N LEU A 144 12.87 6.62 5.63
CA LEU A 144 13.41 5.97 6.82
C LEU A 144 14.59 6.72 7.46
N ILE A 145 14.90 7.94 6.99
CA ILE A 145 16.03 8.73 7.53
C ILE A 145 15.92 8.96 9.04
N ALA A 146 14.71 9.21 9.54
CA ALA A 146 14.47 9.41 10.97
C ALA A 146 14.73 8.16 11.81
N ILE A 147 14.55 6.96 11.24
CA ILE A 147 14.88 5.69 11.90
C ILE A 147 16.39 5.51 11.90
N HIS A 148 17.04 5.75 10.76
CA HIS A 148 18.49 5.65 10.62
C HIS A 148 19.23 6.56 11.59
N SER A 149 18.85 7.83 11.71
CA SER A 149 19.49 8.75 12.66
C SER A 149 19.36 8.29 14.11
N ARG A 150 18.26 7.62 14.48
CA ARG A 150 18.11 7.05 15.82
C ARG A 150 18.99 5.81 16.02
N LEU A 151 19.23 5.04 14.95
CA LEU A 151 20.13 3.89 14.98
C LEU A 151 21.59 4.34 15.07
N GLU A 152 21.97 5.45 14.44
CA GLU A 152 23.31 6.05 14.60
C GLU A 152 23.57 6.44 16.06
N ILE A 153 22.65 7.17 16.69
CA ILE A 153 22.74 7.52 18.11
C ILE A 153 22.83 6.27 19.00
N LEU A 154 22.07 5.22 18.67
CA LEU A 154 22.13 3.95 19.39
C LEU A 154 23.51 3.29 19.23
N ALA A 155 24.08 3.28 18.02
CA ALA A 155 25.41 2.74 17.76
C ALA A 155 26.47 3.47 18.59
N ASP A 156 26.44 4.80 18.60
CA ASP A 156 27.35 5.64 19.41
C ASP A 156 27.22 5.30 20.91
N THR A 157 25.98 5.18 21.41
CA THR A 157 25.72 4.83 22.82
C THR A 157 26.24 3.44 23.18
N LEU A 158 26.18 2.47 22.25
CA LEU A 158 26.68 1.12 22.49
C LEU A 158 28.21 1.08 22.46
N GLU A 159 28.84 1.81 21.55
CA GLU A 159 30.30 1.94 21.45
C GLU A 159 30.90 2.56 22.71
N GLU A 160 30.31 3.65 23.21
CA GLU A 160 30.73 4.29 24.48
C GLU A 160 30.64 3.31 25.66
N ARG A 161 29.59 2.49 25.72
CA ARG A 161 29.41 1.49 26.79
C ARG A 161 30.36 0.31 26.70
N GLU A 162 30.78 -0.08 25.51
CA GLU A 162 31.76 -1.15 25.32
C GLU A 162 33.18 -0.65 25.64
N ASN A 163 33.54 0.57 25.23
CA ASN A 163 34.86 1.16 25.48
C ASN A 163 35.06 1.67 26.92
N GLY A 164 33.99 2.02 27.63
CA GLY A 164 34.02 2.50 29.02
C GLY A 164 33.86 1.40 30.08
N ARG A 165 33.76 0.14 29.65
CA ARG A 165 33.79 -1.05 30.52
C ARG A 165 35.20 -1.60 30.61
#